data_AF-A0A7Z7FRH4-F1
#
_entry.id   AF-A0A7Z7FRH4-F1
#
_cell.length_a   1.000
_cell.length_b   1.000
_cell.length_c   1.000
_cell.angle_alpha   90.00
_cell.angle_beta   90.00
_cell.angle_gamma   90.00
#
_symmetry.space_group_name_H-M   'P 1'
#
loop_
_entity.id
_entity.type
_entity.pdbx_description
1 polymer ?
#
loop_
_entity_poly.entity_id
_entity_poly.type
_entity_poly.pdbx_seq_one_letter_code
_entity_poly.pdbx_strand_id
1 'polypeptide(L)'
;MRSATAPCSKLPDVGTTIFIVIGQIAAEHEALNLSQGTPDFAPDPALVESVALATRGGHNRYAPMAGVASLRNTLAEKMGHLYGTHKILGKGIALGLRKGDDALKAKWNAAIGKLKTDGTVKSLGQKYFGNTNISAE
;
A
#
# COMPACT_ATOMS: atom_id res chain seq x y z
N MET A 1 -26.85 26.03 23.53
CA MET A 1 -27.82 25.43 22.61
C MET A 1 -27.58 23.92 22.56
N ARG A 2 -28.52 23.08 23.02
CA ARG A 2 -28.48 21.63 22.78
C ARG A 2 -29.30 21.35 21.51
N SER A 3 -28.71 20.63 20.55
CA SER A 3 -29.40 20.22 19.31
C SER A 3 -30.69 19.47 19.64
N ALA A 4 -31.78 19.72 18.90
CA ALA A 4 -33.09 19.12 19.11
C ALA A 4 -33.16 17.62 18.74
N THR A 5 -32.08 17.06 18.19
CA THR A 5 -31.96 15.64 17.86
C THR A 5 -30.60 15.12 18.30
N ALA A 6 -30.60 14.12 19.18
CA ALA A 6 -29.41 13.34 19.47
C ALA A 6 -29.13 12.43 18.25
N PRO A 7 -27.88 12.38 17.73
CA PRO A 7 -27.56 11.49 16.63
C PRO A 7 -27.75 10.03 17.06
N CYS A 8 -28.52 9.26 16.29
CA CYS A 8 -28.68 7.83 16.52
C CYS A 8 -27.41 7.11 16.05
N SER A 9 -26.82 6.28 16.92
CA SER A 9 -25.63 5.49 16.56
C SER A 9 -25.99 4.44 15.52
N LYS A 10 -25.15 4.30 14.48
CA LYS A 10 -25.21 3.16 13.56
C LYS A 10 -24.68 1.87 14.17
N LEU A 11 -24.06 1.95 15.35
CA LEU A 11 -23.46 0.85 16.10
C LEU A 11 -23.81 1.04 17.59
N PRO A 12 -25.08 0.84 18.00
CA PRO A 12 -25.51 1.10 19.38
C PRO A 12 -24.88 0.14 20.39
N ASP A 13 -24.49 -1.07 19.96
CA ASP A 13 -24.13 -2.17 20.87
C ASP A 13 -22.62 -2.46 20.98
N VAL A 14 -21.74 -1.72 20.28
CA VAL A 14 -20.30 -2.04 20.24
C VAL A 14 -19.55 -1.72 21.54
N GLY A 15 -20.06 -0.77 22.34
CA GLY A 15 -19.59 -0.49 23.70
C GLY A 15 -18.06 -0.41 23.87
N THR A 16 -17.59 -0.80 25.06
CA THR A 16 -16.16 -0.93 25.42
C THR A 16 -15.65 -2.32 25.04
N THR A 17 -14.44 -2.41 24.48
CA THR A 17 -13.84 -3.70 24.12
C THR A 17 -13.15 -4.37 25.30
N ILE A 18 -13.09 -5.71 25.29
CA ILE A 18 -12.42 -6.51 26.33
C ILE A 18 -10.94 -6.14 26.53
N PHE A 19 -10.27 -5.66 25.48
CA PHE A 19 -8.87 -5.22 25.53
C PHE A 19 -8.66 -4.03 26.48
N ILE A 20 -9.64 -3.12 26.56
CA ILE A 20 -9.59 -1.98 27.48
C ILE A 20 -9.77 -2.49 28.91
N VAL A 21 -10.77 -3.34 29.14
CA VAL A 21 -11.10 -3.88 30.47
C VAL A 21 -9.94 -4.68 31.05
N ILE A 22 -9.40 -5.63 30.28
CA ILE A 22 -8.27 -6.45 30.74
C ILE A 22 -7.01 -5.61 30.91
N GLY A 23 -6.75 -4.65 30.01
CA GLY A 23 -5.61 -3.75 30.15
C GLY A 23 -5.66 -2.93 31.44
N GLN A 24 -6.83 -2.41 31.80
CA GLN A 24 -7.04 -1.67 33.04
C GLN A 24 -6.87 -2.56 34.28
N ILE A 25 -7.50 -3.74 34.31
CA ILE A 25 -7.39 -4.69 35.43
C ILE A 25 -5.93 -5.14 35.58
N ALA A 26 -5.21 -5.40 34.49
CA ALA A 26 -3.80 -5.78 34.56
C ALA A 26 -2.95 -4.66 35.19
N ALA A 27 -3.20 -3.39 34.86
CA ALA A 27 -2.50 -2.26 35.46
C ALA A 27 -2.86 -2.07 36.95
N GLU A 28 -4.15 -2.18 37.31
CA GLU A 28 -4.62 -2.05 38.69
C GLU A 28 -4.02 -3.11 39.63
N HIS A 29 -3.76 -4.30 39.10
CA HIS A 29 -3.21 -5.42 39.87
C HIS A 29 -1.71 -5.64 39.68
N GLU A 30 -1.00 -4.71 39.03
CA GLU A 30 0.43 -4.84 38.68
C GLU A 30 0.76 -6.18 37.98
N ALA A 31 -0.21 -6.70 37.20
CA ALA A 31 -0.08 -7.95 36.48
C ALA A 31 0.63 -7.72 35.14
N LEU A 32 1.37 -8.74 34.68
CA LEU A 32 1.97 -8.72 33.35
C LEU A 32 0.87 -8.76 32.28
N ASN A 33 0.81 -7.73 31.43
CA ASN A 33 -0.23 -7.61 30.43
C ASN A 33 0.14 -8.31 29.10
N LEU A 34 -0.21 -9.60 28.99
CA LEU A 34 -0.04 -10.37 27.75
C LEU A 34 -1.19 -10.20 26.74
N SER A 35 -2.19 -9.37 27.06
CA SER A 35 -3.35 -9.14 26.19
C SER A 35 -3.13 -8.00 25.18
N GLN A 36 -2.09 -7.19 25.38
CA GLN A 36 -1.79 -6.04 24.52
C GLN A 36 -1.30 -6.51 23.14
N GLY A 37 -1.94 -5.99 22.08
CA GLY A 37 -1.59 -6.31 20.69
C GLY A 37 -0.46 -5.46 20.09
N THR A 38 0.30 -4.75 20.93
CA THR A 38 1.41 -3.89 20.51
C THR A 38 2.70 -4.30 21.23
N PRO A 39 3.86 -4.22 20.57
CA PRO A 39 5.15 -4.39 21.24
C PRO A 39 5.35 -3.40 22.39
N ASP A 40 6.04 -3.85 23.44
CA ASP A 40 6.47 -3.06 24.60
C ASP A 40 7.93 -2.58 24.50
N PHE A 41 8.58 -2.82 23.36
CA PHE A 41 9.95 -2.42 23.07
C PHE A 41 10.03 -1.30 22.02
N ALA A 42 11.16 -0.58 22.02
CA ALA A 42 11.42 0.50 21.07
C ALA A 42 11.60 -0.03 19.63
N PRO A 43 11.15 0.72 18.60
CA PRO A 43 11.45 0.38 17.21
C PRO A 43 12.95 0.52 16.90
N ASP A 44 13.36 0.08 15.71
CA ASP A 44 14.73 0.26 15.21
C ASP A 44 15.18 1.74 15.30
N PRO A 45 16.27 2.07 16.01
CA PRO A 45 16.77 3.44 16.13
C PRO A 45 16.99 4.15 14.79
N ALA A 46 17.40 3.42 13.74
CA ALA A 46 17.61 3.99 12.42
C ALA A 46 16.30 4.55 11.82
N LEU A 47 15.16 3.92 12.13
CA LEU A 47 13.85 4.40 11.72
C LEU A 47 13.48 5.69 12.45
N VAL A 48 13.72 5.75 13.76
CA VAL A 48 13.44 6.94 14.59
C VAL A 48 14.25 8.14 14.07
N GLU A 49 15.55 7.96 13.83
CA GLU A 49 16.41 9.00 13.28
C GLU A 49 15.99 9.45 11.88
N SER A 50 15.57 8.51 11.03
CA SER A 50 15.08 8.84 9.68
C SER A 50 13.82 9.69 9.72
N VAL A 51 12.89 9.42 10.64
CA VAL A 51 11.69 10.24 10.86
C VAL A 51 12.08 11.62 11.37
N ALA A 52 12.95 11.70 12.38
CA ALA A 52 13.42 12.96 12.93
C ALA A 52 14.12 13.84 11.88
N LEU A 53 14.91 13.24 11.00
CA LEU A 53 15.55 13.93 9.88
C LEU A 53 14.51 14.45 8.89
N ALA A 54 13.54 13.63 8.48
CA ALA A 54 12.50 14.04 7.53
C ALA A 54 11.65 15.20 8.07
N THR A 55 11.29 15.14 9.37
CA THR A 55 10.53 16.20 10.03
C THR A 55 11.33 17.50 10.10
N ARG A 56 12.62 17.45 10.47
CA ARG A 56 13.51 18.63 10.45
C ARG A 56 13.76 19.17 9.05
N GLY A 57 13.76 18.30 8.04
CA GLY A 57 13.85 18.64 6.62
C GLY A 57 12.59 19.27 6.03
N GLY A 58 11.53 19.49 6.83
CA GLY A 58 10.31 20.15 6.37
C GLY A 58 9.32 19.25 5.63
N HIS A 59 9.50 17.92 5.65
CA HIS A 59 8.59 16.94 5.04
C HIS A 59 7.32 16.71 5.89
N ASN A 60 6.65 17.79 6.30
CA ASN A 60 5.52 17.80 7.24
C ASN A 60 4.18 18.17 6.57
N ARG A 61 4.14 18.16 5.24
CA ARG A 61 2.93 18.43 4.45
C ARG A 61 2.34 17.11 3.96
N TYR A 62 1.11 17.19 3.44
CA TYR A 62 0.45 16.00 2.89
C TYR A 62 1.35 15.29 1.88
N ALA A 63 1.48 13.98 2.06
CA ALA A 63 1.99 13.10 1.04
C ALA A 63 1.04 13.10 -0.18
N PRO A 64 1.51 12.68 -1.37
CA PRO A 64 0.62 12.40 -2.49
C PRO A 64 -0.49 11.43 -2.09
N MET A 65 -1.67 11.53 -2.69
CA MET A 65 -2.83 10.69 -2.35
C MET A 65 -2.52 9.19 -2.38
N ALA A 66 -1.77 8.73 -3.39
CA ALA A 66 -1.36 7.34 -3.51
C ALA A 66 -0.24 6.92 -2.51
N GLY A 67 0.34 7.86 -1.76
CA GLY A 67 1.55 7.70 -0.97
C GLY A 67 2.82 8.12 -1.71
N VAL A 68 3.88 8.36 -0.95
CA VAL A 68 5.20 8.80 -1.46
C VAL A 68 5.78 7.74 -2.41
N ALA A 69 6.27 8.18 -3.57
CA ALA A 69 6.72 7.28 -4.63
C ALA A 69 7.90 6.38 -4.20
N SER A 70 8.87 6.91 -3.46
CA SER A 70 10.00 6.14 -2.94
C SER A 70 9.54 4.98 -2.05
N LEU A 71 8.63 5.26 -1.10
CA LEU A 71 8.06 4.23 -0.23
C LEU A 71 7.32 3.14 -1.03
N ARG A 72 6.49 3.53 -2.00
CA ARG A 72 5.78 2.56 -2.86
C ARG A 72 6.72 1.66 -3.66
N ASN A 73 7.79 2.23 -4.22
CA ASN A 73 8.77 1.46 -4.99
C ASN A 73 9.52 0.46 -4.09
N THR A 74 9.99 0.90 -2.92
CA THR A 74 10.64 0.02 -1.94
C THR A 74 9.72 -1.09 -1.45
N LEU A 75 8.43 -0.81 -1.24
CA LEU A 75 7.44 -1.83 -0.90
C LEU A 75 7.25 -2.86 -2.03
N ALA A 76 7.18 -2.40 -3.29
CA ALA A 76 7.08 -3.29 -4.45
C ALA A 76 8.31 -4.21 -4.57
N GLU A 77 9.50 -3.67 -4.37
CA GLU A 77 10.75 -4.44 -4.34
C GLU A 77 10.76 -5.46 -3.20
N LYS A 78 10.40 -5.06 -1.98
CA LYS A 78 10.28 -5.96 -0.82
C LYS A 78 9.31 -7.11 -1.09
N MET A 79 8.14 -6.82 -1.65
CA MET A 79 7.16 -7.84 -2.04
C MET A 79 7.71 -8.77 -3.13
N GLY A 80 8.43 -8.19 -4.10
CA GLY A 80 9.10 -8.95 -5.16
C GLY A 80 10.19 -9.89 -4.62
N HIS A 81 10.93 -9.45 -3.61
CA HIS A 81 11.98 -10.23 -2.96
C HIS A 81 11.42 -11.35 -2.07
N LEU A 82 10.44 -11.04 -1.21
CA LEU A 82 9.89 -11.99 -0.24
C LEU A 82 8.98 -13.04 -0.89
N TYR A 83 8.21 -12.65 -1.91
CA TYR A 83 7.12 -13.47 -2.44
C TYR A 83 7.20 -13.72 -3.95
N GLY A 84 8.24 -13.21 -4.62
CA GLY A 84 8.37 -13.38 -6.08
C GLY A 84 7.23 -12.74 -6.87
N THR A 85 6.55 -11.73 -6.33
CA THR A 85 5.35 -11.13 -6.97
C THR A 85 5.61 -10.63 -8.38
N HIS A 86 6.83 -10.18 -8.69
CA HIS A 86 7.24 -9.80 -10.04
C HIS A 86 7.12 -10.95 -11.07
N LYS A 87 7.23 -12.22 -10.65
CA LYS A 87 7.04 -13.39 -11.52
C LYS A 87 5.56 -13.67 -11.77
N ILE A 88 4.71 -13.36 -10.79
CA ILE A 88 3.28 -13.64 -10.84
C ILE A 88 2.52 -12.52 -11.55
N LEU A 89 2.88 -11.27 -11.26
CA LEU A 89 2.19 -10.07 -11.77
C LEU A 89 2.96 -9.40 -12.92
N GLY A 90 4.21 -9.75 -13.17
CA GLY A 90 5.08 -9.05 -14.12
C GLY A 90 5.61 -7.71 -13.58
N LYS A 91 6.59 -7.11 -14.27
CA LYS A 91 6.97 -5.71 -14.06
C LYS A 91 6.03 -4.81 -14.87
N GLY A 92 5.26 -3.95 -14.21
CA GLY A 92 4.37 -2.97 -14.87
C GLY A 92 2.88 -3.21 -14.60
N ILE A 93 2.03 -2.77 -15.54
CA ILE A 93 0.57 -2.94 -15.47
C ILE A 93 0.23 -4.36 -15.95
N ALA A 94 -0.39 -5.15 -15.07
CA ALA A 94 -0.86 -6.50 -15.38
C ALA A 94 -2.33 -6.47 -15.82
N LEU A 95 -2.66 -7.17 -16.90
CA LEU A 95 -4.03 -7.46 -17.31
C LEU A 95 -4.33 -8.93 -16.98
N GLY A 96 -5.32 -9.17 -16.12
CA GLY A 96 -5.78 -10.51 -15.79
C GLY A 96 -6.62 -11.10 -16.93
N LEU A 97 -6.17 -12.21 -17.52
CA LEU A 97 -6.97 -12.99 -18.46
C LEU A 97 -7.60 -14.18 -17.76
N ARG A 98 -8.76 -14.65 -18.26
CA ARG A 98 -9.43 -15.85 -17.73
C ARG A 98 -8.51 -17.06 -17.90
N LYS A 99 -8.33 -17.84 -16.83
CA LYS A 99 -7.52 -19.06 -16.84
C LYS A 99 -8.08 -20.05 -17.87
N GLY A 100 -7.24 -20.51 -18.81
CA GLY A 100 -7.58 -21.49 -19.84
C GLY A 100 -8.08 -20.90 -21.18
N ASP A 101 -8.16 -19.57 -21.32
CA ASP A 101 -8.54 -18.94 -22.59
C ASP A 101 -7.31 -18.63 -23.47
N ASP A 102 -6.79 -19.67 -24.13
CA ASP A 102 -5.61 -19.55 -25.00
C ASP A 102 -5.87 -18.72 -26.26
N ALA A 103 -7.11 -18.68 -26.73
CA ALA A 103 -7.50 -17.88 -27.89
C ALA A 103 -7.43 -16.38 -27.59
N LEU A 104 -7.93 -15.96 -26.43
CA LEU A 104 -7.83 -14.56 -25.99
C LEU A 104 -6.38 -14.17 -25.70
N LYS A 105 -5.61 -15.08 -25.07
CA LYS A 105 -4.17 -14.88 -24.85
C LYS A 105 -3.40 -14.68 -26.16
N ALA A 106 -3.66 -15.50 -27.18
CA ALA A 106 -3.03 -15.37 -28.48
C ALA A 106 -3.36 -14.04 -29.18
N LYS A 107 -4.64 -13.63 -29.15
CA LYS A 107 -5.07 -12.33 -29.69
C LYS A 107 -4.39 -11.15 -29.00
N TRP A 108 -4.31 -11.18 -27.66
CA TRP A 108 -3.60 -10.16 -26.88
C TRP A 108 -2.12 -10.09 -27.23
N ASN A 109 -1.43 -11.23 -27.30
CA ASN A 109 -0.02 -11.27 -27.67
C ASN A 109 0.22 -10.72 -29.09
N ALA A 110 -0.64 -11.06 -30.05
CA ALA A 110 -0.56 -10.53 -31.42
C ALA A 110 -0.81 -9.01 -31.47
N ALA A 111 -1.78 -8.50 -30.72
CA ALA A 111 -2.05 -7.07 -30.64
C ALA A 111 -0.89 -6.29 -30.00
N ILE A 112 -0.33 -6.80 -28.89
CA ILE A 112 0.86 -6.22 -28.25
C ILE A 112 2.05 -6.22 -29.22
N GLY A 113 2.26 -7.30 -29.98
CA GLY A 113 3.29 -7.39 -31.01
C GLY A 113 3.14 -6.29 -32.06
N LYS A 114 1.92 -6.11 -32.61
CA LYS A 114 1.63 -5.06 -33.60
C LYS A 114 1.87 -3.65 -33.05
N LEU A 115 1.43 -3.38 -31.81
CA LEU A 115 1.62 -2.08 -31.16
C LEU A 115 3.10 -1.75 -30.92
N LYS A 116 3.94 -2.75 -30.64
CA LYS A 116 5.39 -2.58 -30.53
C LYS A 116 6.04 -2.25 -31.88
N THR A 117 5.58 -2.86 -32.98
CA THR A 117 6.13 -2.63 -34.33
C THR A 117 5.64 -1.35 -35.00
N ASP A 118 4.41 -0.92 -34.73
CA ASP A 118 3.78 0.29 -35.30
C ASP A 118 4.30 1.59 -34.64
N GLY A 119 5.13 1.49 -33.59
CA GLY A 119 5.65 2.66 -32.89
C GLY A 119 4.58 3.43 -32.08
N THR A 120 3.34 2.94 -32.03
CA THR A 120 2.24 3.47 -31.22
C THR A 120 2.65 3.56 -29.74
N VAL A 121 3.36 2.54 -29.24
CA VAL A 121 3.88 2.51 -27.86
C VAL A 121 4.84 3.67 -27.61
N LYS A 122 5.71 3.99 -28.57
CA LYS A 122 6.67 5.10 -28.47
C LYS A 122 5.95 6.45 -28.50
N SER A 123 4.97 6.62 -29.39
CA SER A 123 4.15 7.84 -29.48
C SER A 123 3.34 8.10 -28.20
N LEU A 124 2.62 7.09 -27.72
CA LEU A 124 1.84 7.18 -26.48
C LEU A 124 2.74 7.35 -25.25
N GLY A 125 3.88 6.65 -25.23
CA GLY A 125 4.90 6.80 -24.19
C GLY A 125 5.37 8.23 -24.05
N GLN A 126 5.75 8.85 -25.17
CA GLN A 126 6.22 10.23 -25.17
C GLN A 126 5.11 11.23 -24.79
N LYS A 127 3.85 10.98 -25.21
CA LYS A 127 2.71 11.83 -24.89
C LYS A 127 2.34 11.82 -23.41
N TYR A 128 2.31 10.65 -22.78
CA TYR A 128 1.78 10.49 -21.42
C TYR A 128 2.87 10.37 -20.33
N PHE A 129 4.09 9.96 -20.70
CA PHE A 129 5.18 9.68 -19.75
C PHE A 129 6.50 10.40 -20.07
N GLY A 130 6.53 11.25 -21.10
CA GLY A 130 7.68 12.08 -21.46
C GLY A 130 8.92 11.24 -21.84
N ASN A 131 10.06 11.50 -21.19
CA ASN A 131 11.32 10.79 -21.43
C ASN A 131 11.47 9.48 -20.63
N THR A 132 10.42 9.02 -19.95
CA THR A 132 10.47 7.78 -19.18
C THR A 132 10.47 6.60 -20.15
N ASN A 133 11.50 5.75 -20.10
CA ASN A 133 11.55 4.54 -20.92
C ASN A 133 10.49 3.54 -20.40
N ILE A 134 9.35 3.49 -21.08
CA ILE A 134 8.24 2.58 -20.78
C ILE A 134 8.33 1.25 -21.54
N SER A 135 9.34 1.09 -22.38
CA SER A 135 9.61 -0.14 -23.11
C SER A 135 10.36 -1.08 -22.17
N ALA A 136 9.67 -2.09 -21.64
CA ALA A 136 10.37 -3.20 -20.98
C ALA A 136 11.20 -3.95 -22.03
N GLU A 137 12.50 -4.06 -21.79
CA GLU A 137 13.36 -5.09 -22.40
C GLU A 137 12.88 -6.49 -22.03
#